data_AF-A0A3M1PVJ5-F1
#
_entry.id   AF-A0A3M1PVJ5-F1
#
_cell.length_a   1.000
_cell.length_b   1.000
_cell.length_c   1.000
_cell.angle_alpha   90.00
_cell.angle_beta   90.00
_cell.angle_gamma   90.00
#
_symmetry.space_group_name_H-M   'P 1'
#
loop_
_entity.id
_entity.type
_entity.pdbx_description
1 polymer ?
#
loop_
_entity_poly.entity_id
_entity_poly.type
_entity_poly.pdbx_seq_one_letter_code
_entity_poly.pdbx_strand_id
1 'polypeptide(L)' 'RCFDALPQRLGDAFALKVLDDCSADEVCKLLGISATNLWVLLHRARARLRACLETNWFEAGEAKKD' A
#
# COMPACT_ATOMS: atom_id res chain seq x y z
N ARG A 1 -10.32 1.72 4.59
CA ARG A 1 -9.74 2.53 5.68
C ARG A 1 -8.21 2.61 5.61
N CYS A 2 -7.46 1.50 5.72
CA CYS A 2 -5.98 1.55 5.67
C CYS A 2 -5.41 1.82 4.28
N PHE A 3 -6.06 1.28 3.24
CA PHE A 3 -5.66 1.53 1.86
C PHE A 3 -5.92 3.00 1.47
N ASP A 4 -7.10 3.53 1.79
CA ASP A 4 -7.48 4.93 1.51
C ASP A 4 -6.60 5.96 2.24
N ALA A 5 -5.92 5.56 3.32
CA ALA A 5 -5.00 6.40 4.06
C ALA A 5 -3.58 6.44 3.44
N LEU A 6 -3.33 5.67 2.38
CA LEU A 6 -2.05 5.75 1.66
C LEU A 6 -1.97 7.07 0.88
N PRO A 7 -0.81 7.74 0.89
CA PRO A 7 -0.51 8.77 -0.10
C PRO A 7 -0.75 8.24 -1.51
N GLN A 8 -1.36 9.07 -2.36
CA GLN A 8 -1.85 8.67 -3.68
C GLN A 8 -0.82 7.86 -4.49
N ARG A 9 0.42 8.35 -4.62
CA ARG A 9 1.48 7.62 -5.35
C ARG A 9 1.84 6.25 -4.77
N LEU A 10 1.68 6.03 -3.47
CA LEU A 10 1.88 4.72 -2.85
C LEU A 10 0.69 3.80 -3.12
N GLY A 11 -0.52 4.36 -3.04
CA GLY A 11 -1.76 3.65 -3.37
C GLY A 11 -1.78 3.20 -4.83
N ASP A 12 -1.53 4.11 -5.77
CA ASP A 12 -1.53 3.83 -7.21
C ASP A 12 -0.50 2.76 -7.58
N ALA A 13 0.74 2.88 -7.09
CA ALA A 13 1.79 1.90 -7.36
C ALA A 13 1.46 0.52 -6.76
N PHE A 14 0.86 0.47 -5.57
CA PHE A 14 0.47 -0.78 -4.93
C PHE A 14 -0.72 -1.42 -5.62
N ALA A 15 -1.77 -0.66 -5.95
CA ALA A 15 -2.94 -1.14 -6.67
C ALA A 15 -2.51 -1.81 -7.98
N LEU A 16 -1.80 -1.06 -8.84
CA LEU A 16 -1.41 -1.55 -10.15
C LEU A 16 -0.50 -2.79 -10.07
N LYS A 17 0.50 -2.80 -9.17
CA LYS A 17 1.48 -3.90 -9.11
C LYS A 17 0.94 -5.14 -8.40
N VAL A 18 0.14 -4.97 -7.34
CA VAL A 18 -0.21 -6.05 -6.39
C VAL A 18 -1.66 -6.48 -6.52
N LEU A 19 -2.58 -5.54 -6.75
CA LEU A 19 -4.01 -5.87 -6.88
C LEU A 19 -4.35 -6.21 -8.33
N ASP A 20 -3.86 -5.40 -9.27
CA ASP A 20 -4.09 -5.59 -10.71
C ASP A 20 -3.01 -6.45 -11.39
N ASP A 21 -2.00 -6.87 -10.62
CA ASP A 21 -0.85 -7.68 -11.05
C ASP A 21 -0.14 -7.21 -12.34
N CYS A 22 -0.14 -5.89 -12.61
CA CYS A 22 0.57 -5.33 -13.75
C CYS A 22 2.08 -5.60 -13.65
N SER A 23 2.76 -5.71 -14.80
CA SER A 23 4.21 -5.83 -14.80
C SER A 23 4.90 -4.57 -14.28
N ALA A 24 6.12 -4.70 -13.75
CA ALA A 24 6.87 -3.55 -13.24
C ALA A 24 7.10 -2.48 -14.32
N ASP A 25 7.32 -2.89 -15.56
CA ASP A 25 7.55 -1.99 -16.69
C ASP A 25 6.28 -1.21 -17.07
N GLU A 26 5.11 -1.86 -17.04
CA GLU A 26 3.82 -1.20 -17.27
C GLU A 26 3.53 -0.18 -16.18
N VAL A 27 3.73 -0.54 -14.90
CA VAL A 27 3.54 0.40 -13.79
C VAL A 27 4.48 1.59 -13.91
N CYS A 28 5.76 1.36 -14.26
CA CYS A 28 6.73 2.44 -14.45
C CYS A 28 6.32 3.39 -15.58
N LYS A 29 5.81 2.87 -16.69
CA LYS A 29 5.31 3.67 -17.82
C LYS A 29 4.05 4.46 -17.45
N LEU A 30 3.07 3.82 -16.81
CA LEU A 30 1.80 4.44 -16.43
C LEU A 30 2.00 5.57 -15.42
N LEU A 31 2.91 5.40 -14.46
CA LEU A 31 3.16 6.38 -13.39
C LEU A 31 4.30 7.36 -13.72
N GLY A 32 5.02 7.18 -14.83
CA GLY A 32 6.16 8.01 -15.20
C GLY A 32 7.32 7.94 -14.20
N ILE A 33 7.64 6.74 -13.70
CA ILE A 33 8.68 6.51 -12.68
C ILE A 33 9.72 5.49 -13.14
N SER A 34 10.89 5.50 -12.47
CA SER A 34 11.90 4.45 -12.66
C SER A 34 11.56 3.19 -11.85
N ALA A 35 12.13 2.05 -12.27
CA ALA A 35 12.01 0.79 -11.54
C ALA A 35 12.47 0.92 -10.07
N THR A 36 13.58 1.63 -9.82
CA THR A 36 14.06 1.90 -8.45
C THR A 36 13.02 2.65 -7.62
N ASN A 37 12.38 3.67 -8.21
CA ASN A 37 11.33 4.43 -7.53
C ASN A 37 10.10 3.53 -7.25
N LEU A 38 9.68 2.70 -8.20
CA LEU A 38 8.60 1.73 -8.01
C LEU A 38 8.84 0.85 -6.77
N TRP A 39 10.02 0.24 -6.63
CA TRP A 39 10.31 -0.62 -5.49
C TRP A 39 10.31 0.13 -4.16
N VAL A 40 10.79 1.38 -4.15
CA VAL A 40 10.73 2.27 -2.97
C VAL A 40 9.28 2.59 -2.60
N LEU A 41 8.42 2.92 -3.57
CA LEU A 41 6.99 3.17 -3.34
C LEU A 41 6.31 1.91 -2.79
N LEU A 42 6.54 0.74 -3.39
CA LEU A 42 5.95 -0.52 -2.93
C LEU A 42 6.39 -0.90 -1.51
N HIS A 43 7.68 -0.73 -1.18
CA HIS A 43 8.19 -0.95 0.17
C HIS A 43 7.48 -0.04 1.18
N ARG A 44 7.38 1.26 0.88
CA ARG A 44 6.70 2.24 1.74
C ARG A 44 5.20 1.97 1.87
N ALA A 45 4.54 1.58 0.78
CA ALA A 45 3.13 1.22 0.79
C ALA A 45 2.88 0.03 1.74
N ARG A 46 3.68 -1.05 1.63
CA ARG A 46 3.60 -2.22 2.52
C ARG A 46 3.83 -1.87 3.98
N ALA A 47 4.85 -1.07 4.29
CA ALA A 47 5.15 -0.65 5.65
C ALA A 47 3.98 0.12 6.28
N ARG A 48 3.35 1.03 5.53
CA ARG A 48 2.19 1.82 6.02
C ARG A 48 0.94 0.97 6.17
N LEU A 49 0.66 0.08 5.21
CA LEU A 49 -0.45 -0.86 5.31
C LEU A 49 -0.28 -1.76 6.53
N ARG A 50 0.92 -2.29 6.75
CA ARG A 50 1.24 -3.10 7.92
C ARG A 50 1.00 -2.34 9.23
N ALA A 51 1.60 -1.16 9.39
CA ALA A 51 1.41 -0.36 10.59
C ALA A 51 -0.07 -0.01 10.83
N CYS A 52 -0.80 0.35 9.78
CA CYS A 52 -2.23 0.65 9.90
C CYS A 52 -3.04 -0.57 10.29
N LEU A 53 -2.79 -1.74 9.68
CA LEU A 53 -3.47 -2.98 10.03
C LEU A 53 -3.12 -3.41 11.45
N GLU A 54 -1.87 -3.24 11.88
CA GLU A 54 -1.45 -3.54 13.26
C GLU A 54 -2.23 -2.67 14.25
N THR A 55 -2.34 -1.36 14.03
CA THR A 55 -3.14 -0.48 14.90
C THR A 55 -4.64 -0.83 14.85
N ASN A 56 -5.22 -1.00 13.66
CA ASN A 56 -6.68 -1.13 13.53
C ASN A 56 -7.21 -2.55 13.82
N TRP A 57 -6.39 -3.59 13.67
CA TRP A 57 -6.82 -4.99 13.83
C TRP A 57 -6.46 -5.56 15.20
N PHE A 58 -5.36 -5.11 15.84
CA PHE A 58 -5.05 -5.52 17.22
C PHE A 58 -5.84 -4.73 18.27
N GLU A 59 -6.27 -3.48 18.00
CA GLU A 59 -7.16 -2.74 18.92
C GLU A 59 -8.64 -3.17 18.82
N ALA A 60 -9.05 -3.77 17.70
CA ALA A 60 -10.42 -4.27 17.51
C ALA A 60 -10.73 -5.57 18.32
N GLY A 61 -9.72 -6.16 18.97
CA GLY A 61 -9.86 -7.36 19.80
C GLY A 61 -10.30 -7.12 21.25
N GLU A 62 -10.23 -5.89 21.77
CA GLU A 62 -10.53 -5.56 23.18
C GLU A 62 -11.56 -4.43 23.37
N ALA A 63 -12.60 -4.38 22.53
CA ALA A 63 -13.72 -3.46 22.72
C ALA A 63 -15.05 -4.20 22.87
N LYS A 64 -15.14 -5.09 23.85
CA LYS A 64 -16.40 -5.47 24.51
C LYS A 64 -16.10 -6.19 25.84
N LYS A 65 -16.24 -5.45 26.94
CA LYS A 65 -16.57 -6.04 28.23
C LYS A 65 -17.61 -5.13 28.87
N ASP A 66 -18.85 -5.60 28.79
CA ASP A 66 -20.00 -5.11 29.54
C ASP A 66 -19.76 -5.18 31.07
#